data_AF-A0A1E7LSL3-F1
#
_entry.id   AF-A0A1E7LSL3-F1
#
_cell.length_a   1.000
_cell.length_b   1.000
_cell.length_c   1.000
_cell.angle_alpha   90.00
_cell.angle_beta   90.00
_cell.angle_gamma   90.00
#
_symmetry.space_group_name_H-M   'P 1'
#
loop_
_entity.id
_entity.type
_entity.pdbx_description
1 polymer ?
#
loop_
_entity_poly.entity_id
_entity_poly.type
_entity_poly.pdbx_seq_one_letter_code
_entity_poly.pdbx_strand_id
1 'polypeptide(L)'
;MNLPPLRRSPSARPRPRPRRRATARLAAAALLAGAVAALPAPTAHAAGSVVEVTGSQGDWQLTVDGSPYTVKGLTWGPSVADAERYMPDVKSMGVNTIRTWGTDATTGPLLDTAAAHGIKVIAGFWLQPGGGPGSGGCVNYLTDTAYKNDMLAEFPRWVETYKDHEGVLMWNVGNESVLGLQNCYSGEALEQQRDAYTTFVNEIAKRIQAVDPNHPVTSTDAW
;
A
#
# COMPACT_ATOMS: atom_id res chain seq x y z
N MET A 1 -100.64 54.49 22.75
CA MET A 1 -100.48 54.30 21.29
C MET A 1 -99.41 53.23 21.04
N ASN A 2 -99.76 52.26 20.19
CA ASN A 2 -98.92 51.32 19.43
C ASN A 2 -97.96 50.32 20.14
N LEU A 3 -98.40 49.05 20.15
CA LEU A 3 -97.59 47.84 19.82
C LEU A 3 -97.22 47.88 18.31
N PRO A 4 -96.21 47.15 17.76
CA PRO A 4 -95.96 45.69 17.91
C PRO A 4 -94.45 45.27 17.71
N PRO A 5 -94.03 44.07 17.24
CA PRO A 5 -94.18 42.73 17.85
C PRO A 5 -92.96 41.75 17.79
N LEU A 6 -93.09 40.65 18.58
CA LEU A 6 -92.83 39.21 18.33
C LEU A 6 -91.42 38.55 18.27
N ARG A 7 -91.26 37.58 19.20
CA ARG A 7 -90.73 36.18 19.09
C ARG A 7 -89.21 36.00 18.89
N ARG A 8 -88.51 35.11 19.61
CA ARG A 8 -88.75 33.67 19.84
C ARG A 8 -88.08 33.13 21.13
N SER A 9 -88.74 32.14 21.75
CA SER A 9 -88.35 31.29 22.89
C SER A 9 -87.39 30.14 22.46
N PRO A 10 -87.21 29.05 23.25
CA PRO A 10 -86.54 28.87 24.56
C PRO A 10 -85.50 27.71 24.52
N SER A 11 -84.77 27.44 25.62
CA SER A 11 -84.23 26.12 26.05
C SER A 11 -82.98 26.35 26.93
N ALA A 12 -83.01 26.20 28.26
CA ALA A 12 -83.12 25.01 29.11
C ALA A 12 -81.81 24.20 29.30
N ARG A 13 -81.28 24.31 30.53
CA ARG A 13 -80.64 23.25 31.36
C ARG A 13 -79.17 22.83 31.03
N PRO A 14 -78.48 22.06 31.90
CA PRO A 14 -77.71 22.58 33.04
C PRO A 14 -76.23 22.12 33.03
N ARG A 15 -75.45 22.67 33.98
CA ARG A 15 -74.02 22.45 34.24
C ARG A 15 -73.54 20.97 34.24
N PRO A 16 -72.35 20.67 33.71
CA PRO A 16 -71.61 19.45 34.06
C PRO A 16 -70.62 19.68 35.22
N ARG A 17 -70.46 18.61 36.02
CA ARG A 17 -69.59 18.44 37.21
C ARG A 17 -68.08 18.57 36.91
N PRO A 18 -67.24 18.90 37.90
CA PRO A 18 -65.79 18.94 37.72
C PRO A 18 -65.21 17.52 37.66
N ARG A 19 -64.42 17.23 36.62
CA ARG A 19 -63.57 16.03 36.55
C ARG A 19 -62.35 16.23 37.47
N ARG A 20 -62.17 15.35 38.44
CA ARG A 20 -60.91 15.19 39.18
C ARG A 20 -59.81 14.78 38.18
N ARG A 21 -58.80 15.62 37.98
CA ARG A 21 -57.57 15.24 37.28
C ARG A 21 -56.71 14.44 38.25
N ALA A 22 -56.54 13.15 37.99
CA ALA A 22 -55.47 12.38 38.60
C ALA A 22 -54.15 12.85 38.00
N THR A 23 -53.27 13.43 38.81
CA THR A 23 -51.89 13.73 38.43
C THR A 23 -51.11 12.42 38.41
N ALA A 24 -50.90 11.85 37.23
CA ALA A 24 -49.88 10.83 37.04
C ALA A 24 -48.50 11.50 37.18
N ARG A 25 -47.75 11.14 38.22
CA ARG A 25 -46.33 11.50 38.32
C ARG A 25 -45.58 10.66 37.30
N LEU A 26 -45.16 11.27 36.19
CA LEU A 26 -44.15 10.70 35.30
C LEU A 26 -42.81 10.73 36.04
N ALA A 27 -42.36 9.59 36.54
CA ALA A 27 -40.97 9.41 36.93
C ALA A 27 -40.15 9.25 35.64
N ALA A 28 -39.47 10.32 35.23
CA ALA A 28 -38.48 10.23 34.17
C ALA A 28 -37.21 9.57 34.74
N ALA A 29 -37.02 8.28 34.46
CA ALA A 29 -35.74 7.62 34.67
C ALA A 29 -34.79 8.08 33.55
N ALA A 30 -33.86 8.97 33.88
CA ALA A 30 -32.77 9.33 32.99
C ALA A 30 -31.77 8.16 32.94
N LEU A 31 -31.80 7.37 31.86
CA LEU A 31 -30.70 6.48 31.52
C LEU A 31 -29.52 7.34 31.03
N LEU A 32 -28.52 7.52 31.88
CA LEU A 32 -27.20 7.98 31.48
C LEU A 32 -26.54 6.87 30.64
N ALA A 33 -26.71 6.93 29.33
CA ALA A 33 -25.85 6.19 28.41
C ALA A 33 -24.46 6.82 28.45
N GLY A 34 -23.58 6.28 29.29
CA GLY A 34 -22.16 6.62 29.28
C GLY A 34 -21.54 6.16 27.96
N ALA A 35 -21.35 7.09 27.02
CA ALA A 35 -20.49 6.84 25.87
C ALA A 35 -19.05 6.73 26.36
N VAL A 36 -18.56 5.51 26.54
CA VAL A 36 -17.13 5.28 26.69
C VAL A 36 -16.50 5.62 25.35
N ALA A 37 -15.87 6.79 25.25
CA ALA A 37 -15.00 7.10 24.14
C ALA A 37 -13.82 6.12 24.20
N ALA A 38 -13.85 5.10 23.33
CA ALA A 38 -12.69 4.26 23.11
C ALA A 38 -11.59 5.16 22.53
N LEU A 39 -10.61 5.49 23.36
CA LEU A 39 -9.37 6.09 22.88
C LEU A 39 -8.76 5.08 21.89
N PRO A 40 -8.38 5.49 20.67
CA PRO A 40 -7.68 4.60 19.77
C PRO A 40 -6.42 4.11 20.49
N ALA A 41 -6.28 2.80 20.61
CA ALA A 41 -5.04 2.21 21.09
C ALA A 41 -3.91 2.68 20.16
N PRO A 42 -2.71 3.00 20.68
CA PRO A 42 -1.57 3.25 19.82
C PRO A 42 -1.41 2.02 18.92
N THR A 43 -1.53 2.22 17.61
CA THR A 43 -1.16 1.20 16.64
C THR A 43 0.30 0.89 16.92
N ALA A 44 0.58 -0.36 17.31
CA ALA A 44 1.96 -0.83 17.41
C ALA A 44 2.56 -0.74 16.01
N HIS A 45 3.28 0.35 15.75
CA HIS A 45 3.84 0.73 14.44
C HIS A 45 5.11 -0.08 14.12
N ALA A 46 5.16 -1.34 14.56
CA ALA A 46 6.37 -2.15 14.64
C ALA A 46 6.41 -3.35 13.68
N ALA A 47 5.32 -3.64 12.96
CA ALA A 47 5.32 -4.65 11.92
C ALA A 47 5.26 -3.95 10.56
N GLY A 48 6.15 -4.33 9.64
CA GLY A 48 6.04 -3.93 8.23
C GLY A 48 4.71 -4.37 7.63
N SER A 49 4.34 -3.80 6.48
CA SER A 49 3.10 -4.19 5.82
C SER A 49 3.12 -5.64 5.34
N VAL A 50 1.96 -6.26 5.26
CA VAL A 50 1.77 -7.52 4.53
C VAL A 50 1.19 -7.19 3.17
N VAL A 51 1.91 -7.55 2.11
CA VAL A 51 1.55 -7.29 0.72
C VAL A 51 1.35 -8.62 0.01
N GLU A 52 0.18 -8.82 -0.58
CA GLU A 52 -0.16 -10.09 -1.23
C GLU A 52 -0.65 -9.86 -2.65
N VAL A 53 -0.31 -10.81 -3.53
CA VAL A 53 -0.94 -10.94 -4.84
C VAL A 53 -1.91 -12.11 -4.75
N THR A 54 -3.19 -11.81 -4.84
CA THR A 54 -4.28 -12.79 -4.75
C THR A 54 -5.02 -12.92 -6.08
N GLY A 55 -5.80 -13.98 -6.23
CA GLY A 55 -6.58 -14.23 -7.43
C GLY A 55 -6.00 -15.33 -8.32
N SER A 56 -6.33 -15.28 -9.61
CA SER A 56 -5.95 -16.31 -10.57
C SER A 56 -5.79 -15.72 -11.98
N GLN A 57 -5.48 -16.57 -12.96
CA GLN A 57 -5.17 -16.13 -14.32
C GLN A 57 -6.23 -15.19 -14.90
N GLY A 58 -5.82 -13.94 -15.18
CA GLY A 58 -6.68 -12.90 -15.75
C GLY A 58 -7.44 -12.05 -14.73
N ASP A 59 -7.38 -12.40 -13.44
CA ASP A 59 -8.07 -11.70 -12.35
C ASP A 59 -7.18 -11.69 -11.10
N TRP A 60 -6.13 -10.86 -11.15
CA TRP A 60 -5.15 -10.69 -10.07
C TRP A 60 -5.41 -9.39 -9.32
N GLN A 61 -5.24 -9.42 -8.00
CA GLN A 61 -5.36 -8.26 -7.13
C GLN A 61 -4.17 -8.16 -6.19
N LEU A 62 -3.59 -6.97 -6.11
CA LEU A 62 -2.62 -6.61 -5.09
C LEU A 62 -3.36 -6.08 -3.85
N THR A 63 -2.97 -6.54 -2.67
CA THR A 63 -3.47 -6.04 -1.39
C THR A 63 -2.32 -5.54 -0.52
N VAL A 64 -2.61 -4.57 0.34
CA VAL A 64 -1.74 -4.12 1.43
C VAL A 64 -2.56 -4.21 2.70
N ASP A 65 -2.08 -5.01 3.67
CA ASP A 65 -2.75 -5.28 4.94
C ASP A 65 -4.22 -5.72 4.74
N GLY A 66 -4.42 -6.60 3.75
CA GLY A 66 -5.73 -7.13 3.35
C GLY A 66 -6.63 -6.15 2.58
N SER A 67 -6.22 -4.89 2.39
CA SER A 67 -6.99 -3.89 1.64
C SER A 67 -6.54 -3.85 0.17
N PRO A 68 -7.47 -3.80 -0.82
CA PRO A 68 -7.11 -3.68 -2.23
C PRO A 68 -6.22 -2.47 -2.51
N TYR A 69 -5.16 -2.67 -3.27
CA TYR A 69 -4.16 -1.64 -3.59
C TYR A 69 -3.96 -1.51 -5.09
N THR A 70 -4.33 -0.37 -5.66
CA THR A 70 -4.01 -0.02 -7.05
C THR A 70 -2.77 0.85 -7.08
N VAL A 71 -1.73 0.39 -7.78
CA VAL A 71 -0.49 1.15 -7.98
C VAL A 71 -0.77 2.37 -8.88
N LYS A 72 -0.45 3.56 -8.37
CA LYS A 72 -0.38 4.84 -9.09
C LYS A 72 1.07 5.29 -9.02
N GLY A 73 1.86 4.78 -9.97
CA GLY A 73 3.31 4.74 -9.87
C GLY A 73 4.05 5.91 -10.52
N LEU A 74 5.21 6.26 -9.97
CA LEU A 74 6.24 7.09 -10.61
C LEU A 74 7.64 6.51 -10.35
N THR A 75 8.59 6.64 -11.28
CA THR A 75 9.97 6.20 -11.03
C THR A 75 10.78 7.25 -10.27
N TRP A 76 11.48 6.86 -9.21
CA TRP A 76 12.34 7.76 -8.45
C TRP A 76 13.75 7.80 -9.04
N GLY A 77 14.04 8.86 -9.80
CA GLY A 77 15.37 9.18 -10.33
C GLY A 77 16.23 10.15 -9.49
N PRO A 78 15.68 11.06 -8.65
CA PRO A 78 16.50 11.96 -7.83
C PRO A 78 17.36 11.25 -6.78
N SER A 79 18.27 11.98 -6.15
CA SER A 79 19.02 11.46 -5.01
C SER A 79 18.10 11.23 -3.80
N VAL A 80 18.48 10.33 -2.90
CA VAL A 80 17.76 10.13 -1.62
C VAL A 80 17.73 11.42 -0.79
N ALA A 81 18.78 12.24 -0.86
CA ALA A 81 18.85 13.52 -0.14
C ALA A 81 17.79 14.53 -0.60
N ASP A 82 17.23 14.36 -1.80
CA ASP A 82 16.17 15.21 -2.32
C ASP A 82 14.76 14.68 -1.98
N ALA A 83 14.65 13.58 -1.23
CA ALA A 83 13.36 12.95 -0.91
C ALA A 83 12.40 13.95 -0.26
N GLU A 84 12.81 14.61 0.84
CA GLU A 84 11.96 15.58 1.54
C GLU A 84 11.53 16.76 0.66
N ARG A 85 12.39 17.14 -0.29
CA ARG A 85 12.11 18.23 -1.23
C ARG A 85 11.03 17.87 -2.24
N TYR A 86 11.09 16.68 -2.84
CA TYR A 86 10.21 16.32 -3.97
C TYR A 86 9.01 15.45 -3.57
N MET A 87 9.04 14.75 -2.44
CA MET A 87 7.93 13.87 -2.05
C MET A 87 6.57 14.60 -1.90
N PRO A 88 6.49 15.86 -1.41
CA PRO A 88 5.24 16.62 -1.41
C PRO A 88 4.63 16.77 -2.81
N ASP A 89 5.46 17.07 -3.82
CA ASP A 89 5.02 17.22 -5.20
C ASP A 89 4.57 15.87 -5.78
N VAL A 90 5.34 14.80 -5.52
CA VAL A 90 4.96 13.43 -5.89
C VAL A 90 3.59 13.08 -5.33
N LYS A 91 3.34 13.35 -4.05
CA LYS A 91 2.04 13.13 -3.41
C LYS A 91 0.94 13.97 -4.04
N SER A 92 1.21 15.24 -4.36
CA SER A 92 0.23 16.15 -4.96
C SER A 92 -0.27 15.69 -6.33
N MET A 93 0.55 14.91 -7.06
CA MET A 93 0.16 14.28 -8.33
C MET A 93 -0.76 13.06 -8.16
N GLY A 94 -1.04 12.64 -6.93
CA GLY A 94 -1.86 11.47 -6.63
C GLY A 94 -1.10 10.13 -6.70
N VAL A 95 0.23 10.18 -6.74
CA VAL A 95 1.11 9.01 -6.67
C VAL A 95 0.98 8.37 -5.29
N ASN A 96 0.89 7.04 -5.24
CA ASN A 96 0.93 6.25 -4.01
C ASN A 96 2.10 5.25 -3.99
N THR A 97 2.82 5.09 -5.11
CA THR A 97 3.95 4.18 -5.21
C THR A 97 5.09 4.83 -6.00
N ILE A 98 6.33 4.69 -5.52
CA ILE A 98 7.51 4.97 -6.32
C ILE A 98 8.32 3.70 -6.60
N ARG A 99 9.03 3.65 -7.72
CA ARG A 99 9.99 2.57 -8.04
C ARG A 99 11.42 3.09 -8.02
N THR A 100 12.31 2.36 -7.38
CA THR A 100 13.76 2.53 -7.46
C THR A 100 14.39 1.33 -8.16
N TRP A 101 15.67 1.42 -8.50
CA TRP A 101 16.39 0.30 -9.13
C TRP A 101 17.47 -0.33 -8.25
N GLY A 102 17.88 0.35 -7.18
CA GLY A 102 18.89 -0.14 -6.24
C GLY A 102 18.43 0.08 -4.80
N THR A 103 18.85 -0.84 -3.93
CA THR A 103 18.61 -0.81 -2.50
C THR A 103 19.94 -1.05 -1.80
N ASP A 104 20.33 -0.14 -0.91
CA ASP A 104 21.58 -0.18 -0.19
C ASP A 104 21.48 0.56 1.16
N ALA A 105 22.63 0.82 1.80
CA ALA A 105 22.71 1.49 3.10
C ALA A 105 22.04 2.87 3.14
N THR A 106 21.89 3.51 1.98
CA THR A 106 21.35 4.85 1.81
C THR A 106 19.84 4.85 1.60
N THR A 107 19.19 3.69 1.47
CA THR A 107 17.77 3.59 1.10
C THR A 107 16.82 4.03 2.23
N GLY A 108 17.22 3.85 3.49
CA GLY A 108 16.37 4.15 4.67
C GLY A 108 15.65 5.50 4.61
N PRO A 109 16.36 6.64 4.47
CA PRO A 109 15.72 7.96 4.44
C PRO A 109 14.69 8.16 3.31
N LEU A 110 14.83 7.46 2.17
CA LEU A 110 13.82 7.50 1.11
C LEU A 110 12.55 6.75 1.54
N LEU A 111 12.71 5.59 2.19
CA LEU A 111 11.59 4.81 2.71
C LEU A 111 10.86 5.59 3.81
N ASP A 112 11.59 6.23 4.73
CA ASP A 112 11.05 7.09 5.79
C ASP A 112 10.18 8.20 5.20
N THR A 113 10.74 8.94 4.23
CA THR A 113 10.05 10.06 3.60
C THR A 113 8.84 9.59 2.79
N ALA A 114 8.96 8.48 2.05
CA ALA A 114 7.83 7.94 1.30
C ALA A 114 6.68 7.54 2.24
N ALA A 115 6.98 6.81 3.32
CA ALA A 115 6.01 6.39 4.32
C ALA A 115 5.29 7.57 4.98
N ALA A 116 6.03 8.62 5.36
CA ALA A 116 5.46 9.84 5.94
C ALA A 116 4.43 10.54 5.02
N HIS A 117 4.51 10.32 3.71
CA HIS A 117 3.59 10.83 2.71
C HIS A 117 2.53 9.81 2.25
N GLY A 118 2.47 8.64 2.89
CA GLY A 118 1.58 7.53 2.50
C GLY A 118 1.88 7.02 1.09
N ILE A 119 3.16 6.97 0.74
CA ILE A 119 3.70 6.44 -0.52
C ILE A 119 4.51 5.20 -0.17
N LYS A 120 4.36 4.14 -0.95
CA LYS A 120 5.19 2.93 -0.83
C LYS A 120 6.24 2.84 -1.93
N VAL A 121 7.25 2.00 -1.73
CA VAL A 121 8.41 1.87 -2.60
C VAL A 121 8.51 0.43 -3.12
N ILE A 122 8.57 0.30 -4.44
CA ILE A 122 9.09 -0.89 -5.11
C ILE A 122 10.61 -0.77 -5.07
N ALA A 123 11.23 -1.55 -4.20
CA ALA A 123 12.66 -1.50 -3.91
C ALA A 123 13.42 -2.42 -4.86
N GLY A 124 14.26 -1.83 -5.72
CA GLY A 124 14.96 -2.55 -6.78
C GLY A 124 16.31 -3.10 -6.34
N PHE A 125 16.76 -4.14 -7.06
CA PHE A 125 18.10 -4.69 -7.03
C PHE A 125 18.62 -4.85 -8.45
N TRP A 126 19.70 -4.16 -8.80
CA TRP A 126 20.31 -4.27 -10.12
C TRP A 126 20.94 -5.65 -10.34
N LEU A 127 20.65 -6.24 -11.50
CA LEU A 127 21.46 -7.31 -12.08
C LEU A 127 22.07 -6.86 -13.41
N GLN A 128 23.26 -7.36 -13.72
CA GLN A 128 24.03 -7.02 -14.91
C GLN A 128 23.86 -8.04 -16.05
N PRO A 129 23.94 -7.63 -17.32
CA PRO A 129 23.67 -6.26 -17.76
C PRO A 129 22.21 -5.91 -17.46
N GLY A 130 21.83 -4.65 -17.53
CA GLY A 130 20.42 -4.24 -17.48
C GLY A 130 20.16 -3.12 -18.47
N GLY A 131 18.92 -2.69 -18.59
CA GLY A 131 18.50 -1.70 -19.59
C GLY A 131 18.81 -0.22 -19.26
N GLY A 132 19.27 0.11 -18.05
CA GLY A 132 19.42 1.50 -17.57
C GLY A 132 20.86 2.00 -17.37
N PRO A 133 21.04 3.28 -17.01
CA PRO A 133 22.33 3.79 -16.53
C PRO A 133 22.74 3.05 -15.24
N GLY A 134 23.97 2.52 -15.22
CA GLY A 134 24.50 1.75 -14.07
C GLY A 134 24.43 0.23 -14.23
N SER A 135 23.70 -0.27 -15.22
CA SER A 135 23.57 -1.71 -15.48
C SER A 135 24.49 -2.17 -16.62
N GLY A 136 25.77 -1.80 -16.51
CA GLY A 136 26.83 -2.24 -17.41
C GLY A 136 27.30 -3.67 -17.10
N GLY A 137 28.39 -4.07 -17.74
CA GLY A 137 29.00 -5.38 -17.56
C GLY A 137 28.48 -6.44 -18.53
N CYS A 138 29.22 -7.54 -18.62
CA CYS A 138 28.86 -8.72 -19.41
C CYS A 138 29.06 -9.96 -18.53
N VAL A 139 28.20 -10.11 -17.52
CA VAL A 139 28.22 -11.27 -16.62
C VAL A 139 27.88 -12.53 -17.41
N ASN A 140 28.68 -13.57 -17.19
CA ASN A 140 28.42 -14.89 -17.71
C ASN A 140 27.67 -15.74 -16.67
N TYR A 141 26.34 -15.76 -16.72
CA TYR A 141 25.50 -16.47 -15.74
C TYR A 141 25.73 -17.98 -15.69
N LEU A 142 26.29 -18.57 -16.75
CA LEU A 142 26.66 -19.99 -16.76
C LEU A 142 27.88 -20.30 -15.89
N THR A 143 28.82 -19.36 -15.75
CA THR A 143 30.16 -19.65 -15.19
C THR A 143 30.64 -18.69 -14.10
N ASP A 144 30.12 -17.47 -14.04
CA ASP A 144 30.49 -16.47 -13.05
C ASP A 144 29.80 -16.74 -11.71
N THR A 145 30.37 -17.69 -10.98
CA THR A 145 29.88 -18.08 -9.65
C THR A 145 30.17 -17.03 -8.59
N ALA A 146 31.22 -16.21 -8.76
CA ALA A 146 31.55 -15.14 -7.82
C ALA A 146 30.45 -14.08 -7.81
N TYR A 147 30.10 -13.54 -8.98
CA TYR A 147 29.01 -12.57 -9.11
C TYR A 147 27.69 -13.12 -8.56
N LYS A 148 27.34 -14.36 -8.90
CA LYS A 148 26.10 -14.98 -8.41
C LYS A 148 26.07 -15.11 -6.89
N ASN A 149 27.19 -15.54 -6.29
CA ASN A 149 27.29 -15.66 -4.84
C ASN A 149 27.21 -14.29 -4.15
N ASP A 150 27.82 -13.27 -4.72
CA ASP A 150 27.76 -11.91 -4.18
C ASP A 150 26.32 -11.39 -4.15
N MET A 151 25.55 -11.54 -5.24
CA MET A 151 24.15 -11.09 -5.27
C MET A 151 23.24 -11.93 -4.36
N LEU A 152 23.48 -13.25 -4.26
CA LEU A 152 22.78 -14.14 -3.33
C LEU A 152 23.06 -13.82 -1.86
N ALA A 153 24.18 -13.17 -1.54
CA ALA A 153 24.50 -12.70 -0.21
C ALA A 153 23.98 -11.27 0.03
N GLU A 154 24.11 -10.40 -0.95
CA GLU A 154 23.83 -8.98 -0.82
C GLU A 154 22.34 -8.66 -0.76
N PHE A 155 21.53 -9.16 -1.69
CA PHE A 155 20.12 -8.75 -1.76
C PHE A 155 19.34 -9.19 -0.52
N PRO A 156 19.45 -10.44 -0.03
CA PRO A 156 18.75 -10.84 1.18
C PRO A 156 19.20 -10.06 2.42
N ARG A 157 20.44 -9.57 2.46
CA ARG A 157 20.92 -8.71 3.57
C ARG A 157 20.18 -7.39 3.61
N TRP A 158 19.96 -6.75 2.46
CA TRP A 158 19.20 -5.50 2.39
C TRP A 158 17.70 -5.72 2.60
N VAL A 159 17.15 -6.84 2.10
CA VAL A 159 15.78 -7.26 2.43
C VAL A 159 15.61 -7.42 3.94
N GLU A 160 16.49 -8.17 4.60
CA GLU A 160 16.44 -8.34 6.07
C GLU A 160 16.50 -7.00 6.81
N THR A 161 17.26 -6.03 6.27
CA THR A 161 17.38 -4.70 6.87
C THR A 161 16.09 -3.88 6.77
N TYR A 162 15.33 -4.02 5.69
CA TYR A 162 14.23 -3.12 5.36
C TYR A 162 12.84 -3.78 5.29
N LYS A 163 12.73 -5.11 5.43
CA LYS A 163 11.45 -5.84 5.33
C LYS A 163 10.36 -5.34 6.27
N ASP A 164 10.72 -4.83 7.46
CA ASP A 164 9.76 -4.33 8.44
C ASP A 164 9.44 -2.84 8.28
N HIS A 165 9.98 -2.19 7.24
CA HIS A 165 9.80 -0.77 7.00
C HIS A 165 8.47 -0.48 6.29
N GLU A 166 7.61 0.39 6.86
CA GLU A 166 6.28 0.73 6.33
C GLU A 166 6.27 1.21 4.86
N GLY A 167 7.32 1.94 4.49
CA GLY A 167 7.57 2.41 3.13
C GLY A 167 7.77 1.30 2.07
N VAL A 168 8.00 0.03 2.43
CA VAL A 168 8.18 -1.05 1.44
C VAL A 168 6.84 -1.50 0.86
N LEU A 169 6.79 -1.74 -0.45
CA LEU A 169 5.68 -2.42 -1.14
C LEU A 169 6.06 -3.82 -1.60
N MET A 170 7.18 -3.95 -2.31
CA MET A 170 7.65 -5.20 -2.90
C MET A 170 9.10 -5.06 -3.37
N TRP A 171 9.76 -6.18 -3.58
CA TRP A 171 11.13 -6.26 -4.09
C TRP A 171 11.14 -6.48 -5.60
N ASN A 172 12.09 -5.86 -6.30
CA ASN A 172 12.25 -6.02 -7.74
C ASN A 172 13.69 -6.45 -8.07
N VAL A 173 13.85 -7.65 -8.62
CA VAL A 173 15.15 -8.25 -8.94
C VAL A 173 15.41 -8.09 -10.43
N GLY A 174 16.47 -7.37 -10.79
CA GLY A 174 16.85 -7.11 -12.17
C GLY A 174 16.01 -6.03 -12.85
N ASN A 175 16.52 -5.53 -13.97
CA ASN A 175 15.81 -4.61 -14.85
C ASN A 175 16.32 -4.79 -16.29
N GLU A 176 15.53 -5.45 -17.12
CA GLU A 176 15.75 -5.61 -18.56
C GLU A 176 17.08 -6.27 -18.90
N SER A 177 17.52 -7.20 -18.05
CA SER A 177 18.75 -7.96 -18.29
C SER A 177 18.58 -8.96 -19.42
N VAL A 178 17.38 -9.49 -19.61
CA VAL A 178 17.09 -10.40 -20.74
C VAL A 178 17.34 -9.70 -22.09
N LEU A 179 16.90 -8.46 -22.22
CA LEU A 179 17.23 -7.59 -23.35
C LEU A 179 18.72 -7.23 -23.33
N GLY A 180 19.25 -6.77 -22.19
CA GLY A 180 20.63 -6.28 -22.07
C GLY A 180 21.69 -7.31 -22.46
N LEU A 181 21.45 -8.60 -22.24
CA LEU A 181 22.38 -9.69 -22.57
C LEU A 181 22.75 -9.73 -24.06
N GLN A 182 21.89 -9.25 -24.96
CA GLN A 182 22.16 -9.23 -26.40
C GLN A 182 23.30 -8.26 -26.78
N ASN A 183 23.67 -7.35 -25.88
CA ASN A 183 24.83 -6.48 -26.07
C ASN A 183 26.16 -7.22 -25.82
N CYS A 184 26.12 -8.38 -25.20
CA CYS A 184 27.29 -9.18 -24.80
C CYS A 184 27.36 -10.54 -25.52
N TYR A 185 26.19 -11.10 -25.86
CA TYR A 185 26.06 -12.45 -26.41
C TYR A 185 25.17 -12.44 -27.65
N SER A 186 25.32 -13.45 -28.50
CA SER A 186 24.50 -13.63 -29.70
C SER A 186 24.24 -15.12 -29.97
N GLY A 187 23.28 -15.41 -30.84
CA GLY A 187 22.94 -16.77 -31.27
C GLY A 187 22.56 -17.68 -30.09
N GLU A 188 22.98 -18.95 -30.16
CA GLU A 188 22.68 -19.95 -29.12
C GLU A 188 23.24 -19.54 -27.74
N ALA A 189 24.40 -18.90 -27.70
CA ALA A 189 25.00 -18.46 -26.45
C ALA A 189 24.14 -17.40 -25.73
N LEU A 190 23.47 -16.51 -26.49
CA LEU A 190 22.54 -15.54 -25.91
C LEU A 190 21.36 -16.23 -25.22
N GLU A 191 20.75 -17.20 -25.89
CA GLU A 191 19.60 -17.92 -25.34
C GLU A 191 19.99 -18.73 -24.10
N GLN A 192 21.18 -19.35 -24.08
CA GLN A 192 21.71 -20.02 -22.89
C GLN A 192 21.94 -19.04 -21.73
N GLN A 193 22.41 -17.81 -22.00
CA GLN A 193 22.59 -16.80 -20.95
C GLN A 193 21.25 -16.27 -20.43
N ARG A 194 20.25 -16.10 -21.29
CA ARG A 194 18.89 -15.68 -20.89
C ARG A 194 18.22 -16.72 -20.00
N ASP A 195 18.32 -18.00 -20.36
CA ASP A 195 17.85 -19.10 -19.51
C ASP A 195 18.57 -19.15 -18.16
N ALA A 196 19.91 -19.02 -18.17
CA ALA A 196 20.71 -18.98 -16.94
C ALA A 196 20.39 -17.76 -16.06
N TYR A 197 20.20 -16.59 -16.66
CA TYR A 197 19.78 -15.37 -15.95
C TYR A 197 18.42 -15.54 -15.29
N THR A 198 17.40 -15.99 -16.03
CA THR A 198 16.04 -16.14 -15.47
C THR A 198 15.98 -17.23 -14.38
N THR A 199 16.78 -18.29 -14.52
CA THR A 199 16.99 -19.28 -13.46
C THR A 199 17.58 -18.64 -12.22
N PHE A 200 18.59 -17.78 -12.37
CA PHE A 200 19.22 -17.08 -11.26
C PHE A 200 18.30 -16.05 -10.58
N VAL A 201 17.48 -15.33 -11.34
CA VAL A 201 16.42 -14.45 -10.79
C VAL A 201 15.48 -15.25 -9.88
N ASN A 202 15.08 -16.46 -10.29
CA ASN A 202 14.24 -17.33 -9.47
C ASN A 202 14.95 -17.82 -8.19
N GLU A 203 16.26 -18.11 -8.26
CA GLU A 203 17.05 -18.46 -7.06
C GLU A 203 17.09 -17.30 -6.05
N ILE A 204 17.34 -16.08 -6.52
CA ILE A 204 17.30 -14.87 -5.69
C ILE A 204 15.89 -14.66 -5.12
N ALA A 205 14.84 -14.76 -5.94
CA ALA A 205 13.47 -14.52 -5.49
C ALA A 205 13.08 -15.47 -4.36
N LYS A 206 13.42 -16.77 -4.46
CA LYS A 206 13.21 -17.73 -3.38
C LYS A 206 14.00 -17.37 -2.11
N ARG A 207 15.22 -16.89 -2.27
CA ARG A 207 16.07 -16.48 -1.14
C ARG A 207 15.50 -15.25 -0.43
N ILE A 208 15.02 -14.27 -1.19
CA ILE A 208 14.35 -13.07 -0.66
C ILE A 208 13.06 -13.48 0.05
N GLN A 209 12.21 -14.31 -0.56
CA GLN A 209 10.94 -14.75 0.05
C GLN A 209 11.14 -15.52 1.36
N ALA A 210 12.25 -16.26 1.49
CA ALA A 210 12.59 -16.95 2.72
C ALA A 210 12.98 -15.99 3.87
N VAL A 211 13.47 -14.79 3.53
CA VAL A 211 13.85 -13.74 4.49
C VAL A 211 12.65 -12.84 4.81
N ASP A 212 11.86 -12.51 3.79
CA ASP A 212 10.68 -11.66 3.85
C ASP A 212 9.49 -12.37 3.19
N PRO A 213 8.66 -13.06 3.98
CA PRO A 213 7.44 -13.68 3.47
C PRO A 213 6.31 -12.68 3.24
N ASN A 214 6.43 -11.44 3.71
CA ASN A 214 5.35 -10.45 3.75
C ASN A 214 5.31 -9.57 2.51
N HIS A 215 6.38 -9.51 1.71
CA HIS A 215 6.42 -8.71 0.48
C HIS A 215 6.70 -9.57 -0.75
N PRO A 216 5.97 -9.38 -1.87
CA PRO A 216 6.23 -10.10 -3.10
C PRO A 216 7.60 -9.75 -3.69
N VAL A 217 8.13 -10.69 -4.48
CA VAL A 217 9.29 -10.45 -5.35
C VAL A 217 8.84 -10.42 -6.80
N THR A 218 9.31 -9.42 -7.53
CA THR A 218 9.04 -9.23 -8.96
C THR A 218 10.34 -9.19 -9.76
N SER A 219 10.27 -9.41 -11.07
CA SER A 219 11.30 -9.01 -12.03
C SER A 219 10.69 -8.05 -13.04
N THR A 220 11.50 -7.18 -13.63
CA THR A 220 11.08 -6.31 -14.73
C THR A 220 12.00 -6.55 -15.91
N ASP A 221 11.44 -7.02 -17.02
CA ASP A 221 12.22 -7.34 -18.21
C ASP A 221 11.55 -6.86 -19.50
N ALA A 222 12.38 -6.69 -20.51
CA ALA A 222 12.03 -6.52 -21.90
C ALA A 222 12.70 -7.65 -22.71
N TRP A 223 12.16 -7.97 -23.88
CA TRP A 223 12.66 -9.01 -24.78
C TRP A 223 13.06 -8.44 -26.13
#